data_AF-A0A6A4GMC9-F1
#
_entry.id   AF-A0A6A4GMC9-F1
#
_cell.length_a   1.000
_cell.length_b   1.000
_cell.length_c   1.000
_cell.angle_alpha   90.00
_cell.angle_beta   90.00
_cell.angle_gamma   90.00
#
_symmetry.space_group_name_H-M   'P 1'
#
loop_
_entity.id
_entity.type
_entity.pdbx_description
1 polymer ?
#
loop_
_entity_poly.entity_id
_entity_poly.type
_entity_poly.pdbx_seq_one_letter_code
_entity_poly.pdbx_strand_id
1 'polypeptide(L)'
;MAEEVSGYVYVPFWNELPFTDIHFSVTPEILHQLYQGVLRHLVNWCQIILGTDELDRCIRSLPRAYGVRHFKNGISSLSQISGTECKNMGKILLGFLIGSTMPKKAITAVRAILDFIYLAQYPTHNDNTLGYMTDALNTWHNNNNSFLEIGVRDDFNIPKFHSLVHYVEMI
;
A
#
# COMPACT_ATOMS: atom_id res chain seq x y z
N MET A 1 1.56 30.19 36.77
CA MET A 1 1.99 29.81 35.41
C MET A 1 1.26 28.53 35.09
N ALA A 2 0.47 28.52 34.03
CA ALA A 2 -0.25 27.32 33.61
C ALA A 2 0.78 26.25 33.23
N GLU A 3 0.72 25.08 33.86
CA GLU A 3 1.47 23.91 33.41
C GLU A 3 1.02 23.61 31.97
N GLU A 4 1.95 23.64 31.02
CA GLU A 4 1.70 23.18 29.67
C GLU A 4 1.30 21.69 29.74
N VAL A 5 0.00 21.43 29.56
CA VAL A 5 -0.63 20.09 29.62
C VAL A 5 -0.31 19.24 28.37
N SER A 6 0.45 19.79 27.43
CA SER A 6 0.83 19.10 26.21
C SER A 6 2.08 18.27 26.50
N GLY A 7 1.96 16.94 26.52
CA GLY A 7 3.04 16.00 26.82
C GLY A 7 4.08 15.85 25.70
N TYR A 8 4.45 16.93 25.01
CA TYR A 8 5.46 16.89 23.97
C TYR A 8 6.86 17.01 24.56
N VAL A 9 7.78 16.24 24.00
CA VAL A 9 9.18 16.21 24.42
C VAL A 9 9.93 17.27 23.61
N TYR A 10 10.32 18.37 24.27
CA TYR A 10 11.07 19.48 23.66
C TYR A 10 12.51 19.12 23.28
N VAL A 11 13.13 18.24 24.06
CA VAL A 11 14.50 17.77 23.84
C VAL A 11 14.42 16.27 23.60
N PRO A 12 14.52 15.80 22.34
CA PRO A 12 14.42 14.38 22.05
C PRO A 12 15.56 13.61 22.73
N PHE A 13 15.31 12.37 23.13
CA PHE A 13 16.31 11.58 23.87
C PHE A 13 17.62 11.37 23.09
N TRP A 14 17.57 11.46 21.75
CA TRP A 14 18.73 11.34 20.86
C TRP A 14 19.50 12.65 20.63
N ASN A 15 19.12 13.75 21.30
CA ASN A 15 19.77 15.05 21.13
C ASN A 15 21.29 15.03 21.43
N GLU A 16 21.72 14.14 22.33
CA GLU A 16 23.14 13.99 22.73
C GLU A 16 23.87 12.88 21.95
N LEU A 17 23.29 12.39 20.85
CA LEU A 17 23.90 11.38 19.99
C LEU A 17 24.39 12.02 18.68
N PRO A 18 25.54 12.72 18.67
CA PRO A 18 25.98 13.56 17.56
C PRO A 18 26.32 12.80 16.27
N PHE A 19 26.46 11.48 16.35
CA PHE A 19 26.76 10.59 15.22
C PHE A 19 25.60 9.66 14.86
N THR A 20 24.44 9.81 15.50
CA THR A 20 23.25 8.98 15.25
C THR A 20 22.22 9.79 14.49
N ASP A 21 22.01 9.44 13.22
CA ASP A 21 20.82 9.89 12.51
C ASP A 21 19.65 8.95 12.87
N ILE A 22 18.73 9.47 13.69
CA ILE A 22 17.57 8.73 14.20
C ILE A 22 16.66 8.24 13.08
N HIS A 23 16.69 8.87 11.90
CA HIS A 23 15.83 8.52 10.78
C HIS A 23 16.18 7.14 10.21
N PHE A 24 17.44 6.72 10.29
CA PHE A 24 17.86 5.37 9.92
C PHE A 24 17.49 4.30 10.96
N SER A 25 17.15 4.71 12.18
CA SER A 25 16.71 3.77 13.23
C SER A 25 15.24 3.37 13.09
N VAL A 26 14.48 4.05 12.22
CA VAL A 26 13.08 3.76 11.97
C VAL A 26 12.99 2.73 10.86
N THR A 27 12.84 1.46 11.24
CA THR A 27 12.71 0.37 10.26
C THR A 27 11.38 0.45 9.51
N PRO A 28 11.33 0.00 8.25
CA PRO A 28 10.11 0.00 7.47
C PRO A 28 9.04 -0.86 8.13
N GLU A 29 7.79 -0.40 8.09
CA GLU A 29 6.71 -1.04 8.82
C GLU A 29 5.58 -1.45 7.86
N ILE A 30 5.31 -2.75 7.80
CA ILE A 30 4.47 -3.32 6.74
C ILE A 30 2.99 -2.97 6.93
N LEU A 31 2.48 -2.99 8.16
CA LEU A 31 1.04 -2.90 8.38
C LEU A 31 0.52 -1.48 8.17
N HIS A 32 1.09 -0.47 8.81
CA HIS A 32 0.67 0.93 8.74
C HIS A 32 1.27 1.69 7.56
N GLN A 33 2.49 1.37 7.09
CA GLN A 33 3.03 2.04 5.90
C GLN A 33 2.49 1.43 4.61
N LEU A 34 2.58 0.10 4.46
CA LEU A 34 2.18 -0.55 3.21
C LEU A 34 0.69 -0.88 3.14
N TYR A 35 0.15 -1.67 4.07
CA TYR A 35 -1.26 -2.09 3.98
C TYR A 35 -2.22 -0.92 4.23
N GLN A 36 -2.20 -0.32 5.43
CA GLN A 36 -3.12 0.76 5.79
C GLN A 36 -2.79 2.09 5.12
N GLY A 37 -1.55 2.29 4.67
CA GLY A 37 -1.14 3.44 3.87
C GLY A 37 -1.39 3.20 2.39
N VAL A 38 -0.46 2.52 1.72
CA VAL A 38 -0.44 2.38 0.25
C VAL A 38 -1.60 1.55 -0.30
N LEU A 39 -1.80 0.33 0.18
CA LEU A 39 -2.82 -0.58 -0.37
C LEU A 39 -4.23 -0.03 -0.16
N ARG A 40 -4.49 0.59 0.99
CA ARG A 40 -5.79 1.23 1.25
C ARG A 40 -6.11 2.32 0.22
N HIS A 41 -5.13 3.13 -0.16
CA HIS A 41 -5.31 4.11 -1.24
C HIS A 41 -5.59 3.43 -2.58
N LEU A 42 -4.83 2.39 -2.95
CA LEU A 42 -5.06 1.66 -4.19
C LEU A 42 -6.46 1.06 -4.27
N VAL A 43 -6.94 0.43 -3.20
CA VAL A 43 -8.31 -0.12 -3.17
C VAL A 43 -9.33 0.98 -3.38
N ASN A 44 -9.19 2.11 -2.69
CA ASN A 44 -10.09 3.25 -2.86
C ASN A 44 -10.10 3.75 -4.31
N TRP A 45 -8.92 3.88 -4.93
CA TRP A 45 -8.83 4.27 -6.34
C TRP A 45 -9.49 3.26 -7.27
N CYS A 46 -9.35 1.96 -7.01
CA CYS A 46 -10.05 0.94 -7.77
C CYS A 46 -11.59 1.05 -7.63
N GLN A 47 -12.08 1.37 -6.43
CA GLN A 47 -13.50 1.63 -6.18
C GLN A 47 -14.03 2.84 -6.96
N ILE A 48 -13.24 3.91 -7.04
CA ILE A 48 -13.60 5.10 -7.82
C ILE A 48 -13.64 4.78 -9.32
N ILE A 49 -12.64 4.06 -9.84
CA ILE A 49 -12.53 3.75 -11.28
C ILE A 49 -13.66 2.83 -11.74
N LEU A 50 -13.93 1.76 -10.99
CA LEU A 50 -14.89 0.73 -11.39
C LEU A 50 -16.33 1.09 -11.00
N GLY A 51 -16.50 1.90 -9.96
CA GLY A 51 -17.76 2.02 -9.25
C GLY A 51 -17.96 0.87 -8.26
N THR A 52 -18.70 1.14 -7.18
CA THR A 52 -18.92 0.19 -6.07
C THR A 52 -19.61 -1.09 -6.52
N ASP A 53 -20.60 -0.96 -7.42
CA ASP A 53 -21.43 -2.10 -7.85
C ASP A 53 -20.64 -3.10 -8.69
N GLU A 54 -19.84 -2.60 -9.64
CA GLU A 54 -18.97 -3.43 -10.48
C GLU A 54 -17.87 -4.09 -9.67
N LEU A 55 -17.24 -3.34 -8.78
CA LEU A 55 -16.20 -3.86 -7.90
C LEU A 55 -16.74 -4.97 -6.99
N ASP A 56 -17.88 -4.75 -6.33
CA ASP A 56 -18.49 -5.77 -5.45
C ASP A 56 -19.03 -6.96 -6.26
N ARG A 57 -19.44 -6.76 -7.52
CA ARG A 57 -19.78 -7.86 -8.44
C ARG A 57 -18.56 -8.73 -8.77
N CYS A 58 -17.43 -8.13 -9.13
CA CYS A 58 -16.18 -8.84 -9.40
C CYS A 58 -15.63 -9.58 -8.17
N ILE A 59 -15.76 -9.00 -6.98
CA ILE A 59 -15.32 -9.65 -5.73
C ILE A 59 -16.20 -10.87 -5.41
N ARG A 60 -17.51 -10.77 -5.64
CA ARG A 60 -18.45 -11.88 -5.41
C ARG A 60 -18.27 -13.04 -6.40
N SER A 61 -17.75 -12.77 -7.60
CA SER A 61 -17.51 -13.81 -8.61
C SER A 61 -16.22 -14.59 -8.37
N LEU A 62 -15.35 -14.17 -7.45
CA LEU A 62 -14.13 -14.90 -7.13
C LEU A 62 -14.45 -16.30 -6.56
N PRO A 63 -13.82 -17.36 -7.08
CA PRO A 63 -13.98 -18.69 -6.54
C PRO A 63 -13.43 -18.75 -5.10
N ARG A 64 -13.96 -19.66 -4.30
CA ARG A 64 -13.40 -19.92 -2.97
C ARG A 64 -12.00 -20.52 -3.12
N ALA A 65 -11.04 -19.97 -2.40
CA ALA A 65 -9.66 -20.42 -2.38
C ALA A 65 -9.16 -20.57 -0.93
N TYR A 66 -8.25 -21.51 -0.71
CA TYR A 66 -7.65 -21.73 0.60
C TYR A 66 -6.80 -20.53 1.03
N GLY A 67 -6.88 -20.11 2.30
CA GLY A 67 -6.08 -19.00 2.84
C GLY A 67 -6.53 -17.59 2.40
N VAL A 68 -7.66 -17.49 1.69
CA VAL A 68 -8.24 -16.24 1.18
C VAL A 68 -9.63 -16.00 1.78
N ARG A 69 -9.91 -14.78 2.24
CA ARG A 69 -11.23 -14.41 2.74
C ARG A 69 -12.18 -14.17 1.56
N HIS A 70 -13.34 -14.83 1.59
CA HIS A 70 -14.41 -14.55 0.64
C HIS A 70 -15.32 -13.42 1.16
N PHE A 71 -15.44 -12.34 0.40
CA PHE A 71 -16.26 -11.18 0.75
C PHE A 71 -17.63 -11.30 0.08
N LYS A 72 -18.55 -12.04 0.72
CA LYS A 72 -19.88 -12.36 0.17
C LYS A 72 -20.70 -11.12 -0.22
N ASN A 73 -20.53 -10.02 0.51
CA ASN A 73 -21.24 -8.76 0.28
C ASN A 73 -20.34 -7.68 -0.36
N GLY A 74 -19.19 -8.08 -0.93
CA GLY A 74 -18.20 -7.13 -1.41
C GLY A 74 -17.44 -6.44 -0.28
N ILE A 75 -16.76 -5.34 -0.61
CA ILE A 75 -15.94 -4.54 0.33
C ILE A 75 -16.42 -3.10 0.47
N SER A 76 -17.30 -2.62 -0.41
CA SER A 76 -17.71 -1.21 -0.41
C SER A 76 -18.48 -0.77 0.85
N SER A 77 -19.14 -1.71 1.53
CA SER A 77 -19.90 -1.45 2.76
C SER A 77 -19.06 -1.49 4.05
N LEU A 78 -17.76 -1.78 3.98
CA LEU A 78 -16.90 -1.89 5.15
C LEU A 78 -16.53 -0.50 5.70
N SER A 79 -17.30 -0.04 6.70
CA SER A 79 -16.92 1.09 7.54
C SER A 79 -15.94 0.60 8.61
N GLN A 80 -14.69 1.09 8.60
CA GLN A 80 -13.57 0.67 9.47
C GLN A 80 -12.87 -0.63 9.03
N ILE A 81 -11.95 -0.49 8.08
CA ILE A 81 -11.10 -1.59 7.59
C ILE A 81 -9.97 -1.84 8.59
N SER A 82 -9.99 -3.00 9.25
CA SER A 82 -8.91 -3.47 10.12
C SER A 82 -7.64 -3.82 9.31
N GLY A 83 -6.50 -3.94 10.00
CA GLY A 83 -5.26 -4.41 9.38
C GLY A 83 -5.39 -5.79 8.73
N THR A 84 -6.09 -6.71 9.40
CA THR A 84 -6.38 -8.06 8.89
C THR A 84 -7.29 -8.02 7.66
N GLU A 85 -8.26 -7.11 7.61
CA GLU A 85 -9.09 -6.93 6.42
C GLU A 85 -8.29 -6.39 5.25
N CYS A 86 -7.45 -5.38 5.48
CA CYS A 86 -6.59 -4.83 4.44
C CYS A 86 -5.66 -5.90 3.86
N LYS A 87 -5.06 -6.76 4.70
CA LYS A 87 -4.28 -7.92 4.25
C LYS A 87 -5.10 -8.88 3.37
N ASN A 88 -6.32 -9.20 3.79
CA ASN A 88 -7.19 -10.08 3.01
C ASN A 88 -7.63 -9.46 1.68
N MET A 89 -7.84 -8.15 1.64
CA MET A 89 -8.13 -7.40 0.41
C MET A 89 -6.96 -7.45 -0.55
N GLY A 90 -5.72 -7.29 -0.06
CA GLY A 90 -4.50 -7.40 -0.88
C GLY A 90 -4.34 -8.75 -1.57
N LYS A 91 -4.73 -9.84 -0.90
CA LYS A 91 -4.70 -11.20 -1.48
C LYS A 91 -5.64 -11.39 -2.67
N ILE A 92 -6.77 -10.67 -2.70
CA ILE A 92 -7.78 -10.81 -3.76
C ILE A 92 -7.76 -9.67 -4.78
N LEU A 93 -7.06 -8.58 -4.48
CA LEU A 93 -7.10 -7.33 -5.24
C LEU A 93 -6.86 -7.58 -6.73
N LEU A 94 -5.73 -8.20 -7.07
CA LEU A 94 -5.40 -8.48 -8.46
C LEU A 94 -6.41 -9.43 -9.12
N GLY A 95 -6.91 -10.41 -8.38
CA GLY A 95 -7.84 -11.41 -8.89
C GLY A 95 -9.15 -10.80 -9.40
N PHE A 96 -9.74 -9.87 -8.65
CA PHE A 96 -10.97 -9.24 -9.11
C PHE A 96 -10.72 -8.16 -10.17
N LEU A 97 -9.56 -7.49 -10.14
CA LEU A 97 -9.23 -6.47 -11.14
C LEU A 97 -9.06 -7.04 -12.54
N ILE A 98 -8.49 -8.24 -12.68
CA ILE A 98 -8.33 -8.91 -13.98
C ILE A 98 -9.70 -9.21 -14.63
N GLY A 99 -10.73 -9.47 -13.83
CA GLY A 99 -12.10 -9.73 -14.31
C GLY A 99 -12.96 -8.47 -14.47
N SER A 100 -12.38 -7.28 -14.34
CA SER A 100 -13.10 -6.00 -14.37
C SER A 100 -12.82 -5.20 -15.65
N THR A 101 -13.48 -4.05 -15.80
CA THR A 101 -13.24 -3.09 -16.90
C THR A 101 -12.02 -2.19 -16.67
N MET A 102 -11.22 -2.43 -15.62
CA MET A 102 -10.08 -1.57 -15.27
C MET A 102 -9.03 -1.55 -16.40
N PRO A 103 -8.44 -0.38 -16.73
CA PRO A 103 -7.39 -0.29 -17.73
C PRO A 103 -6.16 -1.14 -17.38
N LYS A 104 -5.61 -1.85 -18.37
CA LYS A 104 -4.45 -2.76 -18.18
C LYS A 104 -3.23 -2.09 -17.54
N LYS A 105 -2.96 -0.82 -17.88
CA LYS A 105 -1.89 -0.04 -17.24
C LYS A 105 -2.13 0.13 -15.74
N ALA A 106 -3.35 0.47 -15.34
CA ALA A 106 -3.70 0.62 -13.93
C ALA A 106 -3.62 -0.72 -13.18
N ILE A 107 -4.06 -1.82 -13.80
CA ILE A 107 -3.89 -3.17 -13.24
C ILE A 107 -2.39 -3.51 -13.06
N THR A 108 -1.55 -3.15 -14.04
CA THR A 108 -0.10 -3.38 -13.98
C THR A 108 0.54 -2.61 -12.84
N ALA A 109 0.13 -1.35 -12.64
CA ALA A 109 0.57 -0.52 -11.53
C ALA A 109 0.13 -1.10 -10.16
N VAL A 110 -1.12 -1.55 -10.03
CA VAL A 110 -1.60 -2.22 -8.80
C VAL A 110 -0.80 -3.48 -8.50
N ARG A 111 -0.58 -4.34 -9.51
CA ARG A 111 0.24 -5.53 -9.38
C ARG A 111 1.65 -5.19 -8.88
N ALA A 112 2.29 -4.17 -9.47
CA ALA A 112 3.63 -3.77 -9.10
C ALA A 112 3.75 -3.40 -7.62
N ILE A 113 2.76 -2.69 -7.07
CA ILE A 113 2.72 -2.40 -5.64
C ILE A 113 2.47 -3.66 -4.82
N LEU A 114 1.60 -4.58 -5.25
CA LEU A 114 1.42 -5.86 -4.55
C LEU A 114 2.73 -6.66 -4.50
N ASP A 115 3.44 -6.75 -5.63
CA ASP A 115 4.75 -7.42 -5.72
C ASP A 115 5.73 -6.79 -4.72
N PHE A 116 5.80 -5.45 -4.67
CA PHE A 116 6.61 -4.72 -3.69
C PHE A 116 6.24 -5.07 -2.24
N ILE A 117 4.94 -5.09 -1.90
CA ILE A 117 4.45 -5.41 -0.56
C ILE A 117 4.82 -6.85 -0.18
N TYR A 118 4.73 -7.81 -1.11
CA TYR A 118 5.12 -9.19 -0.84
C TYR A 118 6.63 -9.35 -0.67
N LEU A 119 7.43 -8.68 -1.48
CA LEU A 119 8.88 -8.67 -1.36
C LEU A 119 9.34 -8.07 -0.04
N ALA A 120 8.77 -6.92 0.37
CA ALA A 120 9.10 -6.26 1.64
C ALA A 120 8.77 -7.11 2.90
N GLN A 121 7.99 -8.19 2.75
CA GLN A 121 7.68 -9.12 3.83
C GLN A 121 8.66 -10.29 3.94
N TYR A 122 9.68 -10.35 3.07
CA TYR A 122 10.66 -11.43 3.13
C TYR A 122 11.46 -11.32 4.44
N PRO A 123 11.76 -12.45 5.11
CA PRO A 123 12.50 -12.42 6.36
C PRO A 123 13.96 -11.97 6.17
N THR A 124 14.51 -12.16 4.97
CA THR A 124 15.86 -11.76 4.59
C THR A 124 15.88 -11.37 3.12
N HIS A 125 16.81 -10.47 2.77
CA HIS A 125 17.02 -10.02 1.40
C HIS A 125 18.44 -10.29 0.93
N ASN A 126 18.60 -10.38 -0.39
CA ASN A 126 19.87 -10.35 -1.08
C ASN A 126 19.78 -9.34 -2.23
N ASP A 127 20.89 -9.09 -2.93
CA ASP A 127 20.94 -8.12 -4.02
C ASP A 127 19.87 -8.36 -5.09
N ASN A 128 19.51 -9.63 -5.35
CA ASN A 128 18.47 -9.96 -6.31
C ASN A 128 17.07 -9.58 -5.80
N THR A 129 16.73 -9.90 -4.55
CA THR A 129 15.40 -9.55 -4.02
C THR A 129 15.23 -8.05 -3.80
N LEU A 130 16.31 -7.34 -3.47
CA LEU A 130 16.34 -5.87 -3.46
C LEU A 130 16.19 -5.29 -4.88
N GLY A 131 16.84 -5.91 -5.87
CA GLY A 131 16.64 -5.60 -7.29
C GLY A 131 15.18 -5.74 -7.71
N TYR A 132 14.51 -6.83 -7.33
CA TYR A 132 13.09 -7.03 -7.62
C TYR A 132 12.18 -5.97 -6.96
N MET A 133 12.53 -5.48 -5.77
CA MET A 133 11.78 -4.39 -5.14
C MET A 133 11.92 -3.08 -5.94
N THR A 134 13.15 -2.77 -6.37
CA THR A 134 13.41 -1.62 -7.24
C THR A 134 12.64 -1.73 -8.57
N ASP A 135 12.63 -2.92 -9.19
CA ASP A 135 11.90 -3.18 -10.43
C ASP A 135 10.38 -3.06 -10.26
N ALA A 136 9.85 -3.47 -9.12
CA ALA A 136 8.44 -3.28 -8.78
C ALA A 136 8.10 -1.78 -8.69
N LEU A 137 8.94 -0.96 -8.05
CA LEU A 137 8.74 0.48 -8.02
C LEU A 137 8.85 1.13 -9.40
N ASN A 138 9.84 0.73 -10.20
CA ASN A 138 9.97 1.19 -11.58
C ASN A 138 8.72 0.86 -12.41
N THR A 139 8.19 -0.35 -12.25
CA THR A 139 6.94 -0.78 -12.89
C THR A 139 5.76 0.06 -12.43
N TRP A 140 5.67 0.38 -11.13
CA TRP A 140 4.67 1.32 -10.61
C TRP A 140 4.80 2.70 -11.27
N HIS A 141 5.98 3.32 -11.26
CA HIS A 141 6.21 4.65 -11.82
C HIS A 141 5.91 4.73 -13.32
N ASN A 142 6.25 3.70 -14.09
CA ASN A 142 5.98 3.65 -15.52
C ASN A 142 4.49 3.51 -15.87
N ASN A 143 3.65 3.11 -14.92
CA ASN A 143 2.23 2.82 -15.18
C ASN A 143 1.27 3.68 -14.36
N ASN A 144 1.71 4.33 -13.28
CA ASN A 144 0.83 5.06 -12.37
C ASN A 144 0.12 6.26 -13.04
N ASN A 145 0.66 6.81 -14.13
CA ASN A 145 0.03 7.90 -14.87
C ASN A 145 -1.40 7.55 -15.34
N SER A 146 -1.71 6.25 -15.49
CA SER A 146 -3.07 5.84 -15.84
C SER A 146 -4.12 6.30 -14.82
N PHE A 147 -3.78 6.40 -13.54
CA PHE A 147 -4.75 6.89 -12.54
C PHE A 147 -4.99 8.40 -12.67
N LEU A 148 -3.99 9.17 -13.13
CA LEU A 148 -4.11 10.60 -13.40
C LEU A 148 -4.93 10.83 -14.68
N GLU A 149 -4.64 10.06 -15.74
CA GLU A 149 -5.37 10.09 -17.01
C GLU A 149 -6.87 9.78 -16.85
N ILE A 150 -7.21 8.87 -15.92
CA ILE A 150 -8.61 8.52 -15.60
C ILE A 150 -9.26 9.60 -14.70
N GLY A 151 -8.46 10.51 -14.10
CA GLY A 151 -8.96 11.58 -13.24
C GLY A 151 -9.29 11.13 -11.81
N VAL A 152 -8.67 10.04 -11.32
CA VAL A 152 -8.90 9.57 -9.95
C VAL A 152 -8.25 10.51 -8.93
N ARG A 153 -7.10 11.09 -9.29
CA ARG A 153 -6.35 12.08 -8.51
C ARG A 153 -5.48 12.94 -9.43
N ASP A 154 -4.98 14.05 -8.89
CA ASP A 154 -4.15 15.02 -9.64
C ASP A 154 -2.64 14.75 -9.55
N ASP A 155 -2.16 14.12 -8.47
CA ASP A 155 -0.73 13.83 -8.26
C ASP A 155 -0.52 12.53 -7.47
N PHE A 156 0.72 12.17 -7.12
CA PHE A 156 1.06 11.08 -6.17
C PHE A 156 1.86 11.56 -4.95
N ASN A 157 1.68 12.81 -4.54
CA ASN A 157 2.35 13.46 -3.41
C ASN A 157 1.78 12.98 -2.07
N ILE A 158 1.77 11.66 -1.87
CA ILE A 158 1.33 11.00 -0.65
C ILE A 158 2.60 10.55 0.09
N PRO A 159 2.85 11.02 1.32
CA PRO A 159 4.06 10.66 2.08
C PRO A 159 4.31 9.15 2.15
N LYS A 160 3.24 8.35 2.27
CA LYS A 160 3.28 6.87 2.29
C LYS A 160 3.71 6.24 0.96
N PHE A 161 3.45 6.88 -0.17
CA PHE A 161 3.97 6.42 -1.47
C PHE A 161 5.41 6.86 -1.67
N HIS A 162 5.76 8.09 -1.25
CA HIS A 162 7.14 8.55 -1.30
C HIS A 162 8.07 7.67 -0.45
N SER A 163 7.62 7.24 0.73
CA SER A 163 8.42 6.36 1.60
C SER A 163 8.83 5.04 0.94
N LEU A 164 8.09 4.56 -0.07
CA LEU A 164 8.44 3.32 -0.77
C LEU A 164 9.82 3.35 -1.40
N VAL A 165 10.27 4.52 -1.87
CA VAL A 165 11.58 4.68 -2.52
C VAL A 165 12.73 4.38 -1.56
N HIS A 166 12.52 4.60 -0.26
CA HIS A 166 13.55 4.45 0.78
C HIS A 166 13.61 3.04 1.38
N TYR A 167 12.63 2.17 1.08
CA TYR A 167 12.56 0.83 1.68
C TYR A 167 13.76 -0.05 1.35
N VAL A 168 14.30 0.04 0.13
CA VAL A 168 15.46 -0.76 -0.30
C VAL A 168 16.71 -0.37 0.50
N GLU A 169 16.86 0.92 0.84
CA GLU A 169 17.99 1.42 1.64
C GLU A 169 17.84 1.11 3.14
N MET A 170 16.61 0.85 3.58
CA MET A 170 16.26 0.59 4.99
C MET A 170 16.19 -0.90 5.35
N ILE A 171 16.39 -1.81 4.38
CA ILE A 171 16.42 -3.28 4.54
C ILE A 171 17.87 -3.77 4.54
#